data_AF-A7MHV3-F1
#
_entry.id   AF-A7MHV3-F1
#
_cell.length_a   1.000
_cell.length_b   1.000
_cell.length_c   1.000
_cell.angle_alpha   90.00
_cell.angle_beta   90.00
_cell.angle_gamma   90.00
#
_symmetry.space_group_name_H-M   'P 1'
#
loop_
_entity.id
_entity.type
_entity.pdbx_description
1 polymer ?
#
loop_
_entity_poly.entity_id
_entity_poly.type
_entity_poly.pdbx_seq_one_letter_code
_entity_poly.pdbx_strand_id
1 'polypeptide(L)'
;MQGFFMENAMRAFLLSLVVTLTGCSHMAQDNWAGQDKAQHFLGSALLAAAGNEYAQRQGHSPDRSAAFGLMFSVSLGATKELWDSRPAGSGWSWKDLAWDIAGASAGYAVWQMAEH
;
A
#
# COMPACT_ATOMS: atom_id res chain seq x y z
N MET A 1 27.71 -18.55 10.91
CA MET A 1 26.87 -18.04 12.03
C MET A 1 25.88 -16.94 11.61
N GLN A 2 26.18 -16.07 10.63
CA GLN A 2 25.24 -15.03 10.16
C GLN A 2 23.96 -15.58 9.50
N GLY A 3 24.05 -16.64 8.69
CA GLY A 3 22.87 -17.22 8.02
C GLY A 3 21.81 -17.81 8.95
N PHE A 4 22.23 -18.48 10.03
CA PHE A 4 21.31 -19.07 11.03
C PHE A 4 20.55 -18.00 11.83
N PHE A 5 21.19 -16.87 12.12
CA PHE A 5 20.54 -15.76 12.83
C PHE A 5 19.50 -15.05 11.95
N MET A 6 19.82 -14.87 10.66
CA MET A 6 18.93 -14.25 9.69
C MET A 6 17.69 -15.12 9.39
N GLU A 7 17.87 -16.44 9.32
CA GLU A 7 16.78 -17.39 9.14
C GLU A 7 15.82 -17.42 10.34
N ASN A 8 16.36 -17.40 11.56
CA ASN A 8 15.57 -17.34 12.79
C ASN A 8 14.84 -15.98 12.94
N ALA A 9 15.47 -14.88 12.54
CA ALA A 9 14.85 -13.56 12.51
C ALA A 9 13.70 -13.49 11.48
N MET A 10 13.90 -14.05 10.29
CA MET A 10 12.88 -14.14 9.25
C MET A 10 11.70 -15.03 9.69
N ARG A 11 11.98 -16.18 10.31
CA ARG A 11 10.95 -17.05 10.90
C ARG A 11 10.18 -16.34 12.00
N ALA A 12 10.86 -15.62 12.90
CA ALA A 12 10.23 -14.84 13.95
C ALA A 12 9.33 -13.73 13.37
N PHE A 13 9.79 -13.02 12.33
CA PHE A 13 9.00 -12.00 11.64
C PHE A 13 7.76 -12.60 10.96
N LEU A 14 7.92 -13.72 10.24
CA LEU A 14 6.82 -14.45 9.60
C LEU A 14 5.81 -14.97 10.63
N LEU A 15 6.28 -15.50 11.76
CA LEU A 15 5.41 -15.96 12.85
C LEU A 15 4.68 -14.80 13.51
N SER A 16 5.35 -13.66 13.68
CA SER A 16 4.74 -12.44 14.22
C SER A 16 3.63 -11.93 13.29
N LEU A 17 3.91 -11.93 11.99
CA LEU A 17 2.95 -11.57 10.94
C LEU A 17 1.73 -12.51 10.96
N VAL A 18 1.96 -13.83 10.99
CA VAL A 18 0.88 -14.84 11.06
C VAL A 18 0.02 -14.67 12.31
N VAL A 19 0.64 -14.45 13.48
CA VAL A 19 -0.09 -14.25 14.74
C VAL A 19 -0.94 -12.97 14.67
N THR A 20 -0.41 -11.86 14.13
CA THR A 20 -1.19 -10.61 13.97
C THR A 20 -2.34 -10.72 12.97
N LEU A 21 -2.28 -11.67 12.02
CA LEU A 21 -3.33 -11.90 11.01
C LEU A 21 -4.50 -12.76 11.52
N THR A 22 -4.41 -13.33 12.74
CA THR A 22 -5.45 -14.19 13.34
C THR A 22 -6.39 -13.47 14.33
N GLY A 23 -6.28 -12.14 14.46
CA GLY A 23 -7.25 -11.36 15.22
C GLY A 23 -8.61 -11.33 14.50
N CYS A 24 -9.72 -11.25 15.26
CA CYS A 24 -11.04 -11.02 14.68
C CYS A 24 -11.06 -9.65 13.97
N SER A 25 -10.75 -9.62 12.68
CA SER A 25 -10.78 -8.40 11.88
C SER A 25 -12.23 -8.04 11.57
N HIS A 26 -12.65 -6.89 12.08
CA HIS A 26 -13.91 -6.25 11.70
C HIS A 26 -13.84 -5.89 10.21
N MET A 27 -14.75 -6.42 9.39
CA MET A 27 -14.80 -6.16 7.94
C MET A 27 -15.79 -5.06 7.62
N ALA A 28 -15.37 -4.11 6.76
CA ALA A 28 -16.26 -3.07 6.28
C ALA A 28 -17.37 -3.65 5.36
N GLN A 29 -18.57 -3.09 5.46
CA GLN A 29 -19.71 -3.40 4.59
C GLN A 29 -20.04 -2.19 3.72
N ASP A 30 -19.18 -1.93 2.74
CA ASP A 30 -19.23 -0.78 1.85
C ASP A 30 -19.58 -1.17 0.39
N ASN A 31 -19.74 -0.19 -0.49
CA ASN A 31 -20.04 -0.43 -1.91
C ASN A 31 -18.78 -0.30 -2.78
N TRP A 32 -18.77 -0.97 -3.93
CA TRP A 32 -17.67 -0.87 -4.91
C TRP A 32 -17.59 0.49 -5.62
N ALA A 33 -18.67 1.25 -5.60
CA ALA A 33 -18.77 2.56 -6.24
C ALA A 33 -19.25 3.61 -5.23
N GLY A 34 -18.64 4.78 -5.27
CA GLY A 34 -18.97 5.90 -4.40
C GLY A 34 -17.87 6.96 -4.40
N GLN A 35 -18.18 8.11 -3.81
CA GLN A 35 -17.22 9.22 -3.67
C GLN A 35 -15.96 8.78 -2.90
N ASP A 36 -16.15 8.01 -1.84
CA ASP A 36 -15.08 7.42 -1.03
C ASP A 36 -14.08 6.62 -1.87
N LYS A 37 -14.58 5.74 -2.76
CA LYS A 37 -13.71 4.94 -3.66
C LYS A 37 -12.95 5.79 -4.66
N ALA A 38 -13.56 6.88 -5.15
CA ALA A 38 -12.87 7.84 -6.00
C ALA A 38 -11.75 8.58 -5.23
N GLN A 39 -11.94 8.87 -3.94
CA GLN A 39 -10.91 9.49 -3.09
C GLN A 39 -9.73 8.54 -2.86
N HIS A 40 -9.99 7.26 -2.61
CA HIS A 40 -8.97 6.22 -2.54
C HIS A 40 -8.15 6.14 -3.82
N PHE A 41 -8.83 6.03 -4.96
CA PHE A 41 -8.18 6.00 -6.27
C PHE A 41 -7.30 7.23 -6.52
N LEU A 42 -7.86 8.45 -6.37
CA LEU A 42 -7.14 9.68 -6.66
C LEU A 42 -6.01 9.94 -5.67
N GLY A 43 -6.25 9.71 -4.37
CA GLY A 43 -5.25 9.84 -3.33
C GLY A 43 -4.06 8.93 -3.57
N SER A 44 -4.33 7.65 -3.87
CA SER A 44 -3.29 6.69 -4.17
C SER A 44 -2.55 6.97 -5.49
N ALA A 45 -3.24 7.47 -6.51
CA ALA A 45 -2.58 7.92 -7.73
C ALA A 45 -1.58 9.06 -7.47
N LEU A 46 -1.99 10.06 -6.69
CA LEU A 46 -1.13 11.19 -6.31
C LEU A 46 0.06 10.73 -5.47
N LEU A 47 -0.16 9.86 -4.48
CA LEU A 47 0.89 9.32 -3.62
C LEU A 47 1.91 8.51 -4.42
N ALA A 48 1.47 7.67 -5.36
CA ALA A 48 2.36 6.90 -6.21
C ALA A 48 3.20 7.80 -7.13
N ALA A 49 2.56 8.75 -7.82
CA ALA A 49 3.28 9.70 -8.68
C ALA A 49 4.30 10.54 -7.89
N ALA A 50 3.91 11.06 -6.72
CA ALA A 50 4.81 11.81 -5.86
C ALA A 50 5.96 10.96 -5.32
N GLY A 51 5.69 9.71 -4.96
CA GLY A 51 6.71 8.76 -4.51
C GLY A 51 7.71 8.43 -5.62
N ASN A 52 7.24 8.20 -6.85
CA ASN A 52 8.11 7.95 -8.00
C ASN A 52 9.03 9.16 -8.27
N GLU A 53 8.45 10.36 -8.33
CA GLU A 53 9.19 11.61 -8.53
C GLU A 53 10.22 11.84 -7.42
N TYR A 54 9.84 11.60 -6.16
CA TYR A 54 10.75 11.67 -5.03
C TYR A 54 11.94 10.72 -5.19
N ALA A 55 11.70 9.45 -5.51
CA ALA A 55 12.76 8.45 -5.66
C ALA A 55 13.71 8.80 -6.81
N GLN A 56 13.20 9.30 -7.92
CA GLN A 56 14.06 9.76 -9.01
C GLN A 56 14.94 10.92 -8.63
N ARG A 57 14.41 11.90 -7.87
CA ARG A 57 15.24 13.00 -7.36
C ARG A 57 16.35 12.53 -6.43
N GLN A 58 16.21 11.34 -5.84
CA GLN A 58 17.28 10.66 -5.08
C GLN A 58 18.24 9.85 -5.97
N GLY A 59 18.13 9.94 -7.30
CA GLY A 59 19.00 9.25 -8.25
C GLY A 59 18.63 7.80 -8.52
N HIS A 60 17.41 7.36 -8.17
CA HIS A 60 16.93 6.02 -8.49
C HIS A 60 16.66 5.89 -10.00
N SER A 61 16.88 4.70 -10.56
CA SER A 61 16.49 4.40 -11.95
C SER A 61 14.95 4.48 -12.11
N PRO A 62 14.43 4.74 -13.33
CA PRO A 62 12.99 4.83 -13.56
C PRO A 62 12.20 3.63 -13.01
N ASP A 63 12.65 2.40 -13.26
CA ASP A 63 12.00 1.18 -12.75
C ASP A 63 11.98 1.12 -11.22
N ARG A 64 13.08 1.53 -10.56
CA ARG A 64 13.18 1.53 -9.10
C ARG A 64 12.32 2.63 -8.49
N SER A 65 12.22 3.76 -9.17
CA SER A 65 11.36 4.87 -8.77
C SER A 65 9.89 4.48 -8.87
N ALA A 66 9.48 3.86 -9.99
CA ALA A 66 8.15 3.30 -10.19
C ALA A 66 7.76 2.27 -9.11
N ALA A 67 8.66 1.34 -8.81
CA ALA A 67 8.45 0.36 -7.74
C ALA A 67 8.33 1.03 -6.37
N PHE A 68 9.14 2.07 -6.10
CA PHE A 68 9.09 2.79 -4.84
C PHE A 68 7.74 3.50 -4.64
N GLY A 69 7.26 4.30 -5.59
CA GLY A 69 6.01 5.03 -5.40
C GLY A 69 4.79 4.11 -5.35
N LEU A 70 4.76 3.04 -6.15
CA LEU A 70 3.73 2.00 -6.04
C LEU A 70 3.68 1.39 -4.63
N MET A 71 4.83 0.91 -4.14
CA MET A 71 4.90 0.29 -2.81
C MET A 71 4.60 1.30 -1.69
N PHE A 72 5.06 2.55 -1.84
CA PHE A 72 4.78 3.62 -0.89
C PHE A 72 3.28 3.89 -0.77
N SER A 73 2.60 4.08 -1.90
CA SER A 73 1.15 4.34 -1.92
C SER A 73 0.34 3.17 -1.35
N VAL A 74 0.60 1.95 -1.85
CA VAL A 74 -0.15 0.76 -1.42
C VAL A 74 0.10 0.46 0.07
N SER A 75 1.31 0.69 0.58
CA SER A 75 1.61 0.50 2.00
C SER A 75 0.83 1.47 2.88
N LEU A 76 0.64 2.73 2.45
CA LEU A 76 -0.19 3.69 3.17
C LEU A 76 -1.67 3.30 3.15
N GLY A 77 -2.19 2.86 2.00
CA GLY A 77 -3.57 2.34 1.89
C GLY A 77 -3.80 1.14 2.81
N ALA A 78 -2.93 0.13 2.75
CA ALA A 78 -3.00 -1.04 3.65
C ALA A 78 -2.87 -0.66 5.14
N THR A 79 -2.04 0.34 5.46
CA THR A 79 -1.91 0.84 6.84
C THR A 79 -3.19 1.52 7.31
N LYS A 80 -3.86 2.30 6.44
CA LYS A 80 -5.18 2.87 6.75
C LYS A 80 -6.20 1.77 7.03
N GLU A 81 -6.31 0.76 6.18
CA GLU A 81 -7.29 -0.33 6.38
C GLU A 81 -7.00 -1.14 7.65
N LEU A 82 -5.72 -1.34 7.98
CA LEU A 82 -5.31 -1.94 9.25
C LEU A 82 -5.71 -1.07 10.44
N TRP A 83 -5.55 0.25 10.33
CA TRP A 83 -5.98 1.20 11.34
C TRP A 83 -7.50 1.21 11.51
N ASP A 84 -8.25 1.11 10.42
CA ASP A 84 -9.71 1.07 10.42
C ASP A 84 -10.26 -0.25 10.97
N SER A 85 -9.44 -1.31 11.03
CA SER A 85 -9.78 -2.59 11.67
C SER A 85 -9.88 -2.54 13.20
N ARG A 86 -9.49 -1.43 13.84
CA ARG A 86 -9.60 -1.26 15.29
C ARG A 86 -11.07 -1.32 15.75
N PRO A 87 -11.36 -1.61 17.03
CA PRO A 87 -12.74 -1.77 17.53
C PRO A 87 -13.66 -0.57 17.29
N ALA A 88 -13.12 0.65 17.22
CA ALA A 88 -13.87 1.88 16.97
C ALA A 88 -13.81 2.36 15.50
N GLY A 89 -13.20 1.58 14.59
CA GLY A 89 -13.05 1.91 13.19
C GLY A 89 -14.14 1.29 12.31
N SER A 90 -14.12 1.62 11.02
CA SER A 90 -15.06 1.11 10.01
C SER A 90 -14.88 -0.36 9.66
N GLY A 91 -13.78 -0.97 10.08
CA GLY A 91 -13.33 -2.27 9.63
C GLY A 91 -12.48 -2.17 8.36
N TRP A 92 -11.77 -3.26 8.04
CA TRP A 92 -10.98 -3.37 6.83
C TRP A 92 -11.86 -3.55 5.60
N SER A 93 -11.61 -2.73 4.59
CA SER A 93 -12.22 -2.81 3.27
C SER A 93 -11.22 -3.31 2.22
N TRP A 94 -11.50 -4.50 1.70
CA TRP A 94 -10.83 -4.98 0.48
C TRP A 94 -11.15 -4.13 -0.75
N LYS A 95 -12.27 -3.40 -0.73
CA LYS A 95 -12.68 -2.55 -1.85
C LYS A 95 -11.82 -1.30 -1.89
N ASP A 96 -11.58 -0.69 -0.73
CA ASP A 96 -10.67 0.46 -0.61
C ASP A 96 -9.25 0.11 -1.00
N LEU A 97 -8.72 -1.00 -0.48
CA LEU A 97 -7.38 -1.46 -0.87
C LEU A 97 -7.28 -1.73 -2.39
N ALA A 98 -8.33 -2.29 -3.00
CA ALA A 98 -8.34 -2.49 -4.45
C ALA A 98 -8.32 -1.16 -5.23
N TRP A 99 -9.08 -0.16 -4.76
CA TRP A 99 -9.06 1.18 -5.34
C TRP A 99 -7.74 1.90 -5.10
N ASP A 100 -7.06 1.66 -3.98
CA ASP A 100 -5.71 2.16 -3.72
C ASP A 100 -4.69 1.57 -4.68
N ILE A 101 -4.74 0.26 -4.92
CA ILE A 101 -3.87 -0.41 -5.91
C ILE A 101 -4.13 0.11 -7.32
N ALA A 102 -5.40 0.23 -7.71
CA ALA A 102 -5.79 0.77 -9.01
C ALA A 102 -5.33 2.22 -9.19
N GLY A 103 -5.52 3.04 -8.14
CA GLY A 103 -5.07 4.43 -8.09
C GLY A 103 -3.56 4.54 -8.22
N ALA A 104 -2.81 3.82 -7.39
CA ALA A 104 -1.34 3.80 -7.43
C ALA A 104 -0.82 3.41 -8.82
N SER A 105 -1.43 2.41 -9.46
CA SER A 105 -1.09 1.98 -10.81
C SER A 105 -1.34 3.09 -11.86
N ALA A 106 -2.46 3.81 -11.74
CA ALA A 106 -2.76 4.95 -12.59
C ALA A 106 -1.77 6.11 -12.37
N GLY A 107 -1.41 6.39 -11.12
CA GLY A 107 -0.39 7.38 -10.74
C GLY A 107 0.96 7.08 -11.37
N TYR A 108 1.39 5.81 -11.32
CA TYR A 108 2.58 5.35 -12.03
C TYR A 108 2.47 5.62 -13.54
N ALA A 109 1.36 5.26 -14.18
CA ALA A 109 1.19 5.47 -15.62
C ALA A 109 1.26 6.96 -15.99
N VAL A 110 0.60 7.83 -15.22
CA VAL A 110 0.64 9.29 -15.43
C VAL A 110 2.05 9.85 -15.27
N TRP A 111 2.74 9.47 -14.20
CA TRP A 111 4.11 9.86 -13.96
C TRP A 111 5.03 9.41 -15.10
N GLN A 112 4.89 8.16 -15.55
CA GLN A 112 5.67 7.62 -16.66
C GLN A 112 5.43 8.41 -17.96
N MET A 113 4.20 8.82 -18.24
CA MET A 113 3.86 9.65 -19.41
C MET A 113 4.40 11.07 -19.32
N ALA A 114 4.65 11.60 -18.12
CA ALA A 114 5.16 12.95 -17.92
C ALA A 114 6.70 13.05 -18.07
N GLU A 115 7.38 11.92 -18.10
CA GLU A 115 8.85 11.83 -18.24
C GLU A 115 9.34 11.57 -19.66
N HIS A 116 8.40 11.37 -20.60
CA HIS A 116 8.64 11.32 -22.03
C HIS A 116 8.08 12.56 -22.70
#